data_AF-A0A5N8HN10-F1
#
_entry.id   AF-A0A5N8HN10-F1
#
_cell.length_a   1.000
_cell.length_b   1.000
_cell.length_c   1.000
_cell.angle_alpha   90.00
_cell.angle_beta   90.00
_cell.angle_gamma   90.00
#
_symmetry.space_group_name_H-M   'P 1'
#
loop_
_entity.id
_entity.type
_entity.pdbx_description
1 polymer ?
#
loop_
_entity_poly.entity_id
_entity_poly.type
_entity_poly.pdbx_seq_one_letter_code
_entity_poly.pdbx_strand_id
1 'polypeptide(L)'
;ESVKEERLSLIAEGKWYPLSYRQWVEQQAAQGDRAAVSQLRGWDYRDRRSRNKDKRRTTNVDRCVVLCEPGGTPLFNNVAKLEARLQKNGSVHFRDTRTGKNVCTDYGDRVVFYHHTDRNELAEKLNLIAPVLFSRNGKLGFEPEGSYQQFNDVFAEMVAWHNAAGITGNGHFTITRPDVDLHRQRSEQYYREYIRQQTRLSESHDDNYTLRQEKTWEPPSPGM
;
A
#
# COMPACT_ATOMS: atom_id res chain seq x y z
N GLU A 1 -7.35 35.45 -43.38
CA GLU A 1 -8.20 34.30 -43.01
C GLU A 1 -7.48 33.28 -42.12
N SER A 2 -6.15 33.13 -42.18
CA SER A 2 -5.41 32.10 -41.41
C SER A 2 -5.56 32.16 -39.89
N VAL A 3 -5.67 33.36 -39.28
CA VAL A 3 -5.78 33.50 -37.81
C VAL A 3 -7.12 32.97 -37.28
N LYS A 4 -8.19 33.00 -38.08
CA LYS A 4 -9.50 32.43 -37.69
C LYS A 4 -9.48 30.91 -37.75
N GLU A 5 -8.84 30.34 -38.76
CA GLU A 5 -8.70 28.89 -38.92
C GLU A 5 -7.76 28.31 -37.85
N GLU A 6 -6.66 28.98 -37.56
CA GLU A 6 -5.73 28.63 -36.48
C GLU A 6 -6.39 28.74 -35.09
N ARG A 7 -7.23 29.75 -34.88
CA ARG A 7 -8.05 29.85 -33.66
C ARG A 7 -9.05 28.70 -33.55
N LEU A 8 -9.73 28.36 -34.65
CA LEU A 8 -10.71 27.26 -34.67
C LEU A 8 -10.03 25.90 -34.46
N SER A 9 -8.83 25.68 -34.99
CA SER A 9 -8.07 24.45 -34.75
C SER A 9 -7.61 24.34 -33.29
N LEU A 10 -7.07 25.42 -32.71
CA LEU A 10 -6.67 25.44 -31.30
C LEU A 10 -7.87 25.27 -30.34
N ILE A 11 -9.04 25.81 -30.70
CA ILE A 11 -10.29 25.60 -29.93
C ILE A 11 -10.77 24.15 -30.07
N ALA A 12 -10.75 23.58 -31.28
CA ALA A 12 -11.14 22.19 -31.54
C ALA A 12 -10.20 21.19 -30.84
N GLU A 13 -8.91 21.52 -30.73
CA GLU A 13 -7.90 20.76 -29.98
C GLU A 13 -7.95 21.01 -28.47
N GLY A 14 -8.79 21.95 -27.99
CA GLY A 14 -8.87 22.33 -26.57
C GLY A 14 -7.62 23.03 -26.02
N LYS A 15 -6.70 23.46 -26.90
CA LYS A 15 -5.42 24.13 -26.57
C LYS A 15 -5.51 25.66 -26.58
N TRP A 16 -6.65 26.21 -26.97
CA TRP A 16 -6.87 27.66 -27.07
C TRP A 16 -6.72 28.39 -25.72
N TYR A 17 -7.07 27.72 -24.62
CA TYR A 17 -6.88 28.26 -23.28
C TYR A 17 -5.68 27.57 -22.61
N PRO A 18 -4.75 28.33 -21.99
CA PRO A 18 -3.72 27.73 -21.15
C PRO A 18 -4.36 26.82 -20.10
N LEU A 19 -3.72 25.68 -19.84
CA LEU A 19 -4.17 24.77 -18.79
C LEU A 19 -4.24 25.54 -17.47
N SER A 20 -5.31 25.32 -16.70
CA SER A 20 -5.31 25.73 -15.31
C SER A 20 -4.18 25.03 -14.56
N TYR A 21 -3.66 25.65 -13.49
CA TYR A 21 -2.61 25.04 -12.67
C TYR A 21 -2.99 23.62 -12.23
N ARG A 22 -4.26 23.39 -11.90
CA ARG A 22 -4.77 22.05 -11.57
C ARG A 22 -4.65 21.06 -12.72
N GLN A 23 -5.08 21.44 -13.93
CA GLN A 23 -4.99 20.55 -15.09
C GLN A 23 -3.54 20.26 -15.48
N TRP A 24 -2.65 21.25 -15.36
CA TRP A 24 -1.22 21.04 -15.57
C TRP A 24 -0.65 20.06 -14.53
N VAL A 25 -0.97 20.22 -13.24
CA VAL A 25 -0.57 19.28 -12.18
C VAL A 25 -1.13 17.88 -12.44
N GLU A 26 -2.39 17.74 -12.88
CA GLU A 26 -2.98 16.45 -13.24
C GLU A 26 -2.22 15.75 -14.38
N GLN A 27 -1.80 16.51 -15.41
CA GLN A 27 -0.99 15.97 -16.51
C GLN A 27 0.42 15.56 -16.06
N GLN A 28 1.09 16.38 -15.25
CA GLN A 28 2.41 16.04 -14.70
C GLN A 28 2.33 14.81 -13.79
N ALA A 29 1.30 14.73 -12.95
CA ALA A 29 1.07 13.59 -12.08
C ALA A 29 0.83 12.31 -12.90
N ALA A 30 0.07 12.37 -14.00
CA ALA A 30 -0.12 11.24 -14.91
C ALA A 30 1.17 10.77 -15.60
N GLN A 31 2.15 11.66 -15.74
CA GLN A 31 3.48 11.35 -16.30
C GLN A 31 4.45 10.75 -15.27
N GLY A 32 4.06 10.62 -13.99
CA GLY A 32 4.96 10.09 -12.95
C GLY A 32 5.57 11.14 -12.03
N ASP A 33 5.24 12.43 -12.19
CA ASP A 33 5.81 13.48 -11.34
C ASP A 33 5.32 13.34 -9.89
N ARG A 34 6.27 13.03 -9.00
CA ARG A 34 6.01 12.81 -7.56
C ARG A 34 5.57 14.08 -6.84
N ALA A 35 6.11 15.24 -7.24
CA ALA A 35 5.72 16.52 -6.67
C ALA A 35 4.30 16.89 -7.11
N ALA A 36 3.94 16.61 -8.37
CA ALA A 36 2.59 16.81 -8.86
C ALA A 36 1.57 15.90 -8.14
N VAL A 37 1.89 14.62 -7.93
CA VAL A 37 1.04 13.72 -7.11
C VAL A 37 0.91 14.23 -5.67
N SER A 38 2.00 14.69 -5.07
CA SER A 38 1.99 15.29 -3.72
C SER A 38 1.10 16.53 -3.68
N GLN A 39 1.12 17.36 -4.72
CA GLN A 39 0.27 18.54 -4.85
C GLN A 39 -1.22 18.17 -4.95
N LEU A 40 -1.58 17.15 -5.75
CA LEU A 40 -2.95 16.63 -5.81
C LEU A 40 -3.43 16.15 -4.43
N ARG A 41 -2.58 15.40 -3.72
CA ARG A 41 -2.86 14.93 -2.34
C ARG A 41 -3.00 16.09 -1.37
N GLY A 42 -2.17 17.13 -1.49
CA GLY A 42 -2.26 18.34 -0.66
C GLY A 42 -3.61 19.05 -0.80
N TRP A 43 -4.15 19.16 -2.02
CA TRP A 43 -5.50 19.68 -2.24
C TRP A 43 -6.57 18.77 -1.63
N ASP A 44 -6.48 17.46 -1.86
CA ASP A 44 -7.43 16.50 -1.30
C ASP A 44 -7.42 16.51 0.24
N TYR A 45 -6.25 16.63 0.88
CA TYR A 45 -6.11 16.78 2.33
C TYR A 45 -6.77 18.06 2.84
N ARG A 46 -6.62 19.18 2.12
CA ARG A 46 -7.25 20.46 2.47
C ARG A 46 -8.78 20.37 2.37
N ASP A 47 -9.28 19.78 1.27
CA ASP A 47 -10.71 19.61 1.02
C ASP A 47 -11.39 18.64 2.00
N ARG A 48 -10.65 17.65 2.52
CA ARG A 48 -11.15 16.74 3.55
C ARG A 48 -11.21 17.39 4.93
N ARG A 49 -10.16 18.15 5.30
CA ARG A 49 -10.12 18.89 6.57
C ARG A 49 -11.24 19.94 6.67
N SER A 50 -11.49 20.69 5.60
CA SER A 50 -12.55 21.71 5.58
C SER A 50 -13.96 21.12 5.73
N ARG A 51 -14.16 19.86 5.34
CA ARG A 51 -15.47 19.17 5.40
C ARG A 51 -15.72 18.38 6.69
N ASN A 52 -14.75 18.36 7.62
CA ASN A 52 -14.82 17.74 8.96
C ASN A 52 -15.40 16.30 8.99
N LYS A 53 -15.31 15.56 7.88
CA LYS A 53 -15.92 14.23 7.68
C LYS A 53 -15.01 13.36 6.82
N ASP A 54 -13.79 13.06 7.27
CA ASP A 54 -13.02 11.99 6.62
C ASP A 54 -13.46 10.62 7.14
N LYS A 55 -14.68 10.22 6.78
CA LYS A 55 -15.22 8.91 7.15
C LYS A 55 -14.31 7.78 6.69
N ARG A 56 -13.46 7.95 5.67
CA ARG A 56 -12.62 6.90 5.08
C ARG A 56 -11.35 6.60 5.88
N ARG A 57 -11.12 7.34 6.97
CA ARG A 57 -9.97 7.14 7.86
C ARG A 57 -10.22 6.08 8.93
N THR A 58 -11.47 5.65 9.11
CA THR A 58 -11.86 4.72 10.18
C THR A 58 -12.16 3.33 9.64
N THR A 59 -11.49 2.32 10.21
CA THR A 59 -11.77 0.90 10.07
C THR A 59 -13.17 0.61 10.60
N ASN A 60 -13.92 -0.21 9.86
CA ASN A 60 -15.25 -0.66 10.24
C ASN A 60 -15.52 -2.06 9.68
N VAL A 61 -16.77 -2.52 9.80
CA VAL A 61 -17.19 -3.85 9.32
C VAL A 61 -16.98 -4.11 7.83
N ASP A 62 -16.84 -3.06 7.01
CA ASP A 62 -16.69 -3.19 5.55
C ASP A 62 -15.25 -2.96 5.08
N ARG A 63 -14.41 -2.30 5.89
CA ARG A 63 -13.05 -1.91 5.49
C ARG A 63 -12.06 -1.88 6.62
N CYS A 64 -10.82 -2.23 6.29
CA CYS A 64 -9.64 -2.01 7.11
C CYS A 64 -8.87 -0.79 6.63
N VAL A 65 -8.28 -0.06 7.57
CA VAL A 65 -7.45 1.12 7.29
C VAL A 65 -6.08 0.93 7.94
N VAL A 66 -5.04 1.12 7.15
CA VAL A 66 -3.66 1.26 7.64
C VAL A 66 -3.28 2.72 7.49
N LEU A 67 -2.99 3.39 8.61
CA LEU A 67 -2.48 4.75 8.61
C LEU A 67 -1.00 4.72 8.22
N CYS A 68 -0.58 5.70 7.43
CA CYS A 68 0.80 5.83 6.99
C CYS A 68 1.23 7.29 7.14
N GLU A 69 2.49 7.51 7.49
CA GLU A 69 3.04 8.87 7.50
C GLU A 69 2.97 9.49 6.10
N PRO A 70 2.46 10.73 5.98
CA PRO A 70 2.49 11.48 4.74
C PRO A 70 3.94 11.77 4.34
N GLY A 71 4.30 11.51 3.08
CA GLY A 71 5.62 11.87 2.55
C GLY A 71 6.27 10.80 1.69
N GLY A 72 5.84 9.55 1.84
CA GLY A 72 6.07 8.52 0.84
C GLY A 72 5.01 8.64 -0.24
N THR A 73 5.28 9.29 -1.37
CA THR A 73 4.55 8.98 -2.61
C THR A 73 5.21 7.72 -3.16
N PRO A 74 4.65 6.51 -2.96
CA PRO A 74 5.16 5.35 -3.66
C PRO A 74 5.02 5.61 -5.15
N LEU A 75 6.00 5.15 -5.94
CA LEU A 75 5.85 5.11 -7.38
C LEU A 75 4.59 4.30 -7.66
N PHE A 76 3.59 4.89 -8.30
CA PHE A 76 2.35 4.21 -8.69
C PHE A 76 2.60 3.36 -9.93
N ASN A 77 3.59 2.47 -9.83
CA ASN A 77 3.88 1.48 -10.84
C ASN A 77 3.06 0.23 -10.53
N ASN A 78 2.89 -0.63 -11.53
CA ASN A 78 2.35 -1.96 -11.27
C ASN A 78 3.28 -2.67 -10.27
N VAL A 79 2.70 -3.21 -9.19
CA VAL A 79 3.46 -3.90 -8.14
C VAL A 79 2.92 -5.32 -8.03
N ALA A 80 3.81 -6.30 -8.14
CA ALA A 80 3.43 -7.72 -8.14
C ALA A 80 2.29 -8.00 -9.14
N LYS A 81 1.12 -8.44 -8.65
CA LYS A 81 -0.08 -8.76 -9.44
C LYS A 81 -1.10 -7.62 -9.44
N LEU A 82 -0.69 -6.40 -9.12
CA LEU A 82 -1.57 -5.24 -8.99
C LEU A 82 -1.29 -4.19 -10.08
N GLU A 83 -2.34 -3.82 -10.80
CA GLU A 83 -2.38 -2.68 -11.71
C GLU A 83 -2.65 -1.39 -10.91
N ALA A 84 -1.75 -0.41 -11.01
CA ALA A 84 -1.90 0.87 -10.34
C ALA A 84 -2.61 1.90 -11.25
N ARG A 85 -3.60 2.61 -10.70
CA ARG A 85 -4.31 3.69 -11.41
C ARG A 85 -4.42 4.95 -10.57
N LEU A 86 -3.66 5.98 -10.95
CA LEU A 86 -3.71 7.31 -10.34
C LEU A 86 -5.06 7.98 -10.61
N GLN A 87 -5.64 8.57 -9.57
CA GLN A 87 -6.87 9.36 -9.62
C GLN A 87 -6.57 10.87 -9.61
N LYS A 88 -7.53 11.69 -10.06
CA LYS A 88 -7.41 13.16 -10.11
C LYS A 88 -7.22 13.85 -8.75
N ASN A 89 -7.45 13.13 -7.64
CA ASN A 89 -7.21 13.62 -6.29
C ASN A 89 -5.87 13.13 -5.70
N GLY A 90 -5.04 12.46 -6.49
CA GLY A 90 -3.75 11.93 -6.05
C GLY A 90 -3.82 10.60 -5.29
N SER A 91 -5.00 9.99 -5.14
CA SER A 91 -5.13 8.62 -4.66
C SER A 91 -4.79 7.61 -5.77
N VAL A 92 -4.36 6.41 -5.39
CA VAL A 92 -3.99 5.34 -6.32
C VAL A 92 -4.86 4.12 -6.04
N HIS A 93 -5.60 3.68 -7.05
CA HIS A 93 -6.40 2.47 -7.00
C HIS A 93 -5.53 1.30 -7.47
N PHE A 94 -5.45 0.25 -6.67
CA PHE A 94 -4.76 -0.98 -7.04
C PHE A 94 -5.77 -2.06 -7.37
N ARG A 95 -5.72 -2.56 -8.61
CA ARG A 95 -6.60 -3.62 -9.10
C ARG A 95 -5.82 -4.91 -9.28
N ASP A 96 -6.40 -6.02 -8.89
CA ASP A 96 -5.85 -7.34 -9.20
C ASP A 96 -5.88 -7.55 -10.71
N THR A 97 -4.73 -7.81 -11.33
CA THR A 97 -4.62 -7.99 -12.78
C THR A 97 -5.36 -9.23 -13.30
N ARG A 98 -5.58 -10.23 -12.44
CA ARG A 98 -6.30 -11.46 -12.79
C ARG A 98 -7.82 -11.27 -12.75
N THR A 99 -8.33 -10.63 -11.71
CA THR A 99 -9.79 -10.49 -11.49
C THR A 99 -10.34 -9.15 -11.95
N GLY A 100 -9.48 -8.15 -12.19
CA GLY A 100 -9.85 -6.78 -12.44
C GLY A 100 -10.51 -6.07 -11.24
N LYS A 101 -10.61 -6.70 -10.07
CA LYS A 101 -11.28 -6.10 -8.91
C LYS A 101 -10.34 -5.13 -8.19
N ASN A 102 -10.89 -4.03 -7.67
CA ASN A 102 -10.15 -3.13 -6.79
C ASN A 102 -9.82 -3.85 -5.49
N VAL A 103 -8.55 -3.89 -5.12
CA VAL A 103 -8.06 -4.56 -3.92
C VAL A 103 -7.87 -3.55 -2.79
N CYS A 104 -7.17 -2.45 -3.08
CA CYS A 104 -6.95 -1.38 -2.11
C CYS A 104 -6.83 -0.02 -2.79
N THR A 105 -6.93 1.02 -1.97
CA THR A 105 -6.72 2.41 -2.39
C THR A 105 -5.70 3.07 -1.47
N ASP A 106 -4.62 3.58 -2.06
CA ASP A 106 -3.63 4.41 -1.38
C ASP A 106 -4.00 5.89 -1.49
N TYR A 107 -4.27 6.54 -0.36
CA TYR A 107 -4.54 7.97 -0.26
C TYR A 107 -3.28 8.79 0.07
N GLY A 108 -2.13 8.14 0.21
CA GLY A 108 -0.86 8.70 0.66
C GLY A 108 -0.70 8.58 2.16
N ASP A 109 -1.63 9.15 2.93
CA ASP A 109 -1.64 9.12 4.39
C ASP A 109 -2.37 7.91 5.00
N ARG A 110 -2.96 7.06 4.15
CA ARG A 110 -3.56 5.78 4.52
C ARG A 110 -3.71 4.86 3.32
N VAL A 111 -3.75 3.56 3.59
CA VAL A 111 -4.20 2.53 2.66
C VAL A 111 -5.50 1.94 3.17
N VAL A 112 -6.51 1.87 2.31
CA VAL A 112 -7.84 1.34 2.63
C VAL A 112 -8.11 0.12 1.77
N PHE A 113 -8.60 -0.95 2.38
CA PHE A 113 -8.97 -2.19 1.70
C PHE A 113 -10.19 -2.83 2.38
N TYR A 114 -10.82 -3.80 1.74
CA TYR A 114 -12.02 -4.46 2.27
C TYR A 114 -11.72 -5.30 3.51
N HIS A 115 -12.61 -5.22 4.49
CA HIS A 115 -12.57 -6.08 5.68
C HIS A 115 -13.12 -7.47 5.35
N HIS A 116 -12.62 -8.49 6.06
CA HIS A 116 -13.13 -9.85 6.05
C HIS A 116 -13.18 -10.36 7.49
N THR A 117 -14.28 -11.03 7.85
CA THR A 117 -14.45 -11.65 9.17
C THR A 117 -13.68 -12.95 9.31
N ASP A 118 -13.42 -13.63 8.20
CA ASP A 118 -12.57 -14.81 8.18
C ASP A 118 -11.09 -14.41 8.27
N ARG A 119 -10.36 -15.06 9.18
CA ARG A 119 -8.96 -14.72 9.46
C ARG A 119 -8.06 -15.02 8.25
N ASN A 120 -8.30 -16.13 7.58
CA ASN A 120 -7.47 -16.59 6.47
C ASN A 120 -7.72 -15.70 5.25
N GLU A 121 -8.98 -15.38 4.95
CA GLU A 121 -9.31 -14.41 3.91
C GLU A 121 -8.68 -13.05 4.19
N LEU A 122 -8.72 -12.58 5.45
CA LEU A 122 -8.07 -11.32 5.83
C LEU A 122 -6.54 -11.37 5.63
N ALA A 123 -5.90 -12.47 6.00
CA ALA A 123 -4.47 -12.69 5.80
C ALA A 123 -4.11 -12.73 4.30
N GLU A 124 -4.90 -13.41 3.47
CA GLU A 124 -4.71 -13.43 2.01
C GLU A 124 -4.83 -12.03 1.41
N LYS A 125 -5.79 -11.22 1.87
CA LYS A 125 -5.92 -9.82 1.42
C LYS A 125 -4.73 -8.99 1.84
N LEU A 126 -4.25 -9.13 3.07
CA LEU A 126 -3.08 -8.44 3.57
C LEU A 126 -1.83 -8.81 2.77
N ASN A 127 -1.63 -10.10 2.47
CA ASN A 127 -0.56 -10.57 1.60
C ASN A 127 -0.65 -9.93 0.20
N LEU A 128 -1.84 -9.89 -0.39
CA LEU A 128 -2.05 -9.31 -1.71
C LEU A 128 -1.66 -7.81 -1.74
N ILE A 129 -1.92 -7.06 -0.67
CA ILE A 129 -1.58 -5.62 -0.59
C ILE A 129 -0.22 -5.33 0.04
N ALA A 130 0.47 -6.34 0.57
CA ALA A 130 1.77 -6.20 1.20
C ALA A 130 2.77 -5.43 0.31
N PRO A 131 2.87 -5.67 -1.01
CA PRO A 131 3.77 -4.90 -1.87
C PRO A 131 3.47 -3.39 -1.88
N VAL A 132 2.19 -2.99 -1.73
CA VAL A 132 1.79 -1.58 -1.65
C VAL A 132 2.23 -0.98 -0.31
N LEU A 133 2.03 -1.71 0.79
CA LEU A 133 2.40 -1.26 2.15
C LEU A 133 3.93 -1.15 2.29
N PHE A 134 4.66 -2.17 1.87
CA PHE A 134 6.11 -2.27 2.04
C PHE A 134 6.93 -1.58 0.95
N SER A 135 6.30 -1.02 -0.09
CA SER A 135 6.96 -0.11 -1.05
C SER A 135 7.40 1.22 -0.42
N ARG A 136 6.91 1.52 0.79
CA ARG A 136 7.21 2.73 1.55
C ARG A 136 8.54 2.58 2.28
N ASN A 137 9.06 3.70 2.78
CA ASN A 137 10.24 3.69 3.64
C ASN A 137 9.87 3.08 5.00
N GLY A 138 10.52 1.98 5.40
CA GLY A 138 10.22 1.29 6.67
C GLY A 138 10.55 2.08 7.93
N LYS A 139 11.30 3.19 7.81
CA LYS A 139 11.54 4.13 8.91
C LYS A 139 10.37 5.07 9.19
N LEU A 140 9.42 5.17 8.27
CA LEU A 140 8.24 6.01 8.43
C LEU A 140 7.15 5.23 9.16
N GLY A 141 6.42 5.93 10.03
CA GLY A 141 5.35 5.34 10.83
C GLY A 141 4.22 4.78 9.97
N PHE A 142 3.74 3.59 10.32
CA PHE A 142 2.49 3.02 9.80
C PHE A 142 1.85 2.11 10.86
N GLU A 143 0.52 2.10 10.93
CA GLU A 143 -0.21 1.42 11.99
C GLU A 143 -1.62 1.01 11.53
N PRO A 144 -2.20 -0.07 12.05
CA PRO A 144 -3.59 -0.40 11.80
C PRO A 144 -4.50 0.54 12.60
N GLU A 145 -5.52 1.07 11.94
CA GLU A 145 -6.52 1.94 12.57
C GLU A 145 -7.61 1.11 13.25
N GLY A 146 -8.02 1.56 14.44
CA GLY A 146 -9.16 1.00 15.17
C GLY A 146 -8.83 -0.16 16.12
N SER A 147 -9.85 -0.68 16.78
CA SER A 147 -9.72 -1.71 17.83
C SER A 147 -10.07 -3.13 17.38
N TYR A 148 -10.15 -3.37 16.06
CA TYR A 148 -10.47 -4.68 15.51
C TYR A 148 -9.32 -5.66 15.73
N GLN A 149 -9.41 -6.46 16.80
CA GLN A 149 -8.33 -7.32 17.28
C GLN A 149 -7.78 -8.25 16.20
N GLN A 150 -8.65 -8.98 15.49
CA GLN A 150 -8.25 -9.90 14.42
C GLN A 150 -7.45 -9.19 13.31
N PHE A 151 -7.85 -7.97 12.93
CA PHE A 151 -7.08 -7.18 11.96
C PHE A 151 -5.73 -6.75 12.52
N ASN A 152 -5.69 -6.29 13.77
CA ASN A 152 -4.45 -5.88 14.43
C ASN A 152 -3.45 -7.04 14.54
N ASP A 153 -3.91 -8.24 14.91
CA ASP A 153 -3.08 -9.44 15.05
C ASP A 153 -2.51 -9.87 13.70
N VAL A 154 -3.37 -10.06 12.68
CA VAL A 154 -2.93 -10.49 11.34
C VAL A 154 -1.99 -9.45 10.70
N PHE A 155 -2.27 -8.16 10.91
CA PHE A 155 -1.39 -7.09 10.44
C PHE A 155 -0.02 -7.14 11.13
N ALA A 156 0.02 -7.29 12.46
CA ALA A 156 1.26 -7.39 13.21
C ALA A 156 2.08 -8.63 12.81
N GLU A 157 1.43 -9.78 12.62
CA GLU A 157 2.06 -10.98 12.10
C GLU A 157 2.66 -10.74 10.72
N MET A 158 1.89 -10.17 9.78
CA MET A 158 2.36 -9.83 8.42
C MET A 158 3.67 -9.02 8.46
N VAL A 159 3.69 -7.94 9.25
CA VAL A 159 4.90 -7.10 9.38
C VAL A 159 6.04 -7.88 10.00
N ALA A 160 5.76 -8.69 11.02
CA ALA A 160 6.76 -9.48 11.73
C ALA A 160 7.52 -10.44 10.81
N TRP A 161 6.83 -11.19 9.95
CA TRP A 161 7.56 -12.10 9.05
C TRP A 161 8.18 -11.41 7.85
N HIS A 162 7.60 -10.31 7.35
CA HIS A 162 8.27 -9.48 6.36
C HIS A 162 9.64 -8.99 6.85
N ASN A 163 9.71 -8.58 8.12
CA ASN A 163 10.97 -8.25 8.80
C ASN A 163 11.87 -9.47 8.99
N ALA A 164 11.35 -10.59 9.51
CA ALA A 164 12.12 -11.79 9.82
C ALA A 164 12.76 -12.43 8.58
N ALA A 165 11.98 -12.53 7.49
CA ALA A 165 12.41 -13.13 6.24
C ALA A 165 13.24 -12.18 5.36
N GLY A 166 13.41 -10.91 5.76
CA GLY A 166 14.17 -9.93 4.98
C GLY A 166 13.56 -9.64 3.61
N ILE A 167 12.26 -9.87 3.43
CA ILE A 167 11.55 -9.69 2.15
C ILE A 167 11.42 -8.21 1.82
N THR A 168 11.41 -7.34 2.84
CA THR A 168 11.26 -5.91 2.69
C THR A 168 12.59 -5.26 2.29
N GLY A 169 12.77 -5.02 0.99
CA GLY A 169 13.92 -4.28 0.46
C GLY A 169 14.04 -2.81 0.95
N ASN A 170 13.06 -2.31 1.69
CA ASN A 170 12.97 -0.92 2.16
C ASN A 170 13.22 -0.75 3.68
N GLY A 171 13.87 -1.74 4.30
CA GLY A 171 14.28 -1.71 5.69
C GLY A 171 13.37 -2.48 6.64
N HIS A 172 13.63 -2.32 7.93
CA HIS A 172 12.85 -2.90 9.02
C HIS A 172 11.67 -1.99 9.35
N PHE A 173 10.48 -2.57 9.40
CA PHE A 173 9.23 -1.86 9.63
C PHE A 173 8.82 -1.94 11.10
N THR A 174 8.55 -0.79 11.72
CA THR A 174 7.98 -0.69 13.08
C THR A 174 6.54 -0.22 13.02
N ILE A 175 5.69 -0.75 13.90
CA ILE A 175 4.31 -0.32 14.03
C ILE A 175 4.26 0.80 15.07
N THR A 176 3.67 1.94 14.71
CA THR A 176 3.66 3.11 15.60
C THR A 176 2.82 2.89 16.86
N ARG A 177 1.77 2.05 16.77
CA ARG A 177 0.96 1.62 17.91
C ARG A 177 1.71 0.61 18.80
N PRO A 178 2.01 0.94 20.08
CA PRO A 178 2.84 0.09 20.93
C PRO A 178 2.25 -1.29 21.25
N ASP A 179 0.93 -1.38 21.43
CA ASP A 179 0.23 -2.63 21.73
C ASP A 179 0.32 -3.63 20.58
N VAL A 180 0.16 -3.12 19.35
CA VAL A 180 0.27 -3.91 18.12
C VAL A 180 1.74 -4.21 17.80
N ASP A 181 2.65 -3.27 18.03
CA ASP A 181 4.09 -3.48 17.81
C ASP A 181 4.66 -4.54 18.75
N LEU A 182 4.19 -4.60 20.00
CA LEU A 182 4.59 -5.65 20.94
C LEU A 182 4.20 -7.04 20.40
N HIS A 183 3.00 -7.17 19.81
CA HIS A 183 2.60 -8.42 19.16
C HIS A 183 3.51 -8.74 17.97
N ARG A 184 3.79 -7.76 17.10
CA ARG A 184 4.74 -7.92 15.99
C ARG A 184 6.12 -8.38 16.46
N GLN A 185 6.68 -7.79 17.52
CA GLN A 185 7.99 -8.17 18.05
C GLN A 185 8.03 -9.64 18.51
N ARG A 186 7.00 -10.09 19.22
CA ARG A 186 6.87 -11.49 19.68
C ARG A 186 6.79 -12.44 18.49
N SER A 187 5.94 -12.12 17.51
CA SER A 187 5.79 -12.92 16.29
C SER A 187 7.08 -12.94 15.46
N GLU A 188 7.83 -11.84 15.42
CA GLU A 188 9.09 -11.76 14.67
C GLU A 188 10.17 -12.66 15.30
N GLN A 189 10.26 -12.72 16.62
CA GLN A 189 11.16 -13.64 17.32
C GLN A 189 10.84 -15.09 16.98
N TYR A 190 9.54 -15.46 17.03
CA TYR A 190 9.07 -16.78 16.62
C TYR A 190 9.46 -17.10 15.17
N TYR A 191 9.19 -16.20 14.22
CA TYR A 191 9.51 -16.42 12.81
C TYR A 191 11.01 -16.50 12.53
N ARG A 192 11.85 -15.71 13.22
CA ARG A 192 13.30 -15.81 13.10
C ARG A 192 13.81 -17.17 13.53
N GLU A 193 13.30 -17.72 14.63
CA GLU A 193 13.67 -19.06 15.09
C GLU A 193 13.16 -20.15 14.15
N TYR A 194 11.92 -20.03 13.66
CA TYR A 194 11.37 -20.94 12.67
C TYR A 194 12.24 -21.01 11.39
N ILE A 195 12.61 -19.84 10.83
CA ILE A 195 13.47 -19.75 9.65
C ILE A 195 14.83 -20.40 9.93
N ARG A 196 15.45 -20.12 11.09
CA ARG A 196 16.73 -20.74 11.49
C ARG A 196 16.65 -22.26 11.57
N GLN A 197 15.58 -22.81 12.15
CA GLN A 197 15.38 -24.25 12.26
C GLN A 197 15.23 -24.89 10.88
N GLN A 198 14.42 -24.29 10.01
CA GLN A 198 14.25 -24.73 8.62
C GLN A 198 15.58 -24.76 7.85
N THR A 199 16.40 -23.70 7.97
CA THR A 199 17.73 -23.64 7.33
C THR A 199 18.66 -24.74 7.83
N ARG A 200 18.70 -25.01 9.14
CA ARG A 200 19.52 -26.10 9.72
C ARG A 200 19.08 -27.47 9.22
N LEU A 201 17.78 -27.70 9.10
CA LEU A 201 17.24 -28.95 8.56
C LEU A 201 17.64 -29.13 7.09
N SER A 202 17.56 -28.07 6.27
CA SER A 202 18.00 -28.14 4.86
C SER A 202 19.51 -28.35 4.69
N GLU A 203 20.34 -27.78 5.56
CA GLU A 203 21.81 -27.95 5.48
C GLU A 203 22.28 -29.36 5.92
N SER A 204 21.42 -30.11 6.61
CA SER A 204 21.71 -31.48 7.06
C SER A 204 21.31 -32.58 6.06
N HIS A 205 20.62 -32.22 4.97
CA HIS A 205 20.28 -33.13 3.88
C HIS A 205 20.98 -32.66 2.60
N ASP A 206 21.91 -33.48 2.08
CA ASP A 206 22.73 -33.20 0.89
C ASP A 206 21.94 -33.38 -0.42
N ASP A 207 20.74 -32.81 -0.50
CA ASP A 207 19.87 -32.84 -1.68
C ASP A 207 19.38 -31.44 -2.00
N ASN A 208 19.97 -30.87 -3.05
CA ASN A 208 19.51 -29.82 -3.99
C ASN A 208 18.12 -29.15 -3.76
N TYR A 209 17.82 -28.67 -2.56
CA TYR A 209 16.61 -27.90 -2.30
C TYR A 209 16.87 -26.44 -2.65
N THR A 210 16.60 -26.09 -3.91
CA THR A 210 16.54 -24.70 -4.34
C THR A 210 15.36 -24.04 -3.61
N LEU A 211 15.65 -23.36 -2.51
CA LEU A 211 14.71 -22.47 -1.82
C LEU A 211 14.48 -21.20 -2.68
N ARG A 212 13.91 -21.40 -3.87
CA ARG A 212 13.20 -20.37 -4.64
C ARG A 212 11.71 -20.72 -4.61
N GLN A 213 11.16 -20.90 -3.41
CA GLN A 213 9.72 -20.80 -3.26
C GLN A 213 9.37 -19.31 -3.26
N GLU A 214 8.33 -19.01 -4.03
CA GLU A 214 7.91 -17.69 -4.44
C GLU A 214 7.75 -16.74 -3.27
N LYS A 215 7.98 -15.45 -3.52
CA LYS A 215 7.86 -14.32 -2.58
C LYS A 215 6.40 -14.09 -2.13
N THR A 216 5.75 -15.12 -1.61
CA THR A 216 4.36 -15.14 -1.17
C THR A 216 4.35 -15.52 0.31
N TRP A 217 3.68 -14.69 1.12
CA TRP A 217 3.50 -14.90 2.54
C TRP A 217 2.65 -16.16 2.82
N GLU A 218 3.27 -17.16 3.45
CA GLU A 218 2.61 -18.29 4.12
C GLU A 218 3.43 -18.66 5.38
N PRO A 219 3.38 -17.86 6.46
CA PRO A 219 4.03 -18.29 7.69
C PRO A 219 3.26 -19.46 8.33
N PRO A 220 3.94 -20.29 9.13
CA PRO A 220 3.26 -21.19 10.04
C PRO A 220 2.44 -20.36 11.03
N SER A 221 1.23 -20.80 11.36
CA SER A 221 0.44 -20.16 12.41
C SER A 221 1.26 -20.19 13.71
N PRO A 222 1.52 -19.04 14.35
CA PRO A 222 1.95 -19.03 15.73
C PRO A 222 0.82 -19.72 16.49
N GLY A 223 1.07 -20.90 17.06
CA GLY A 223 0.04 -21.66 17.77
C GLY A 223 -0.71 -20.77 18.76
N MET A 224 -2.05 -20.97 18.84
CA MET A 224 -2.90 -20.30 19.84
C MET A 224 -2.41 -20.51 21.26
#